data_AF-A0A858CQF6-F1
#
_entry.id   AF-A0A858CQF6-F1
#
_cell.length_a   1.000
_cell.length_b   1.000
_cell.length_c   1.000
_cell.angle_alpha   90.00
_cell.angle_beta   90.00
_cell.angle_gamma   90.00
#
_symmetry.space_group_name_H-M   'P 1'
#
loop_
_entity.id
_entity.type
_entity.pdbx_description
1 polymer ?
#
loop_
_entity_poly.entity_id
_entity_poly.type
_entity_poly.pdbx_seq_one_letter_code
_entity_poly.pdbx_strand_id
1 'polypeptide(L)'
;MRDHQAMPLSRPIALVAFSIVVVPTHASAHEDQCNVVAASVADAGFTDDVTVTCTDSHAILTSDTYPDHDLMTGIIGTNEQVPVPAEYAAPIILTPTLGTTPLTRDAALGVAVNGVPIYDYTGGGEMSEADLAHHQAQHDTLQTNQLDVCGGHAGRGDDYHYHAKPVCMIEQMENAADAAIIGWAFDGFPIYGDANPDGTAIAEGTLDVCNGQPDEVFGYRYHTSPSSPYIVQCLMGEVPDFDALPRVRPLSAATGGGTQPGRPPQGGVEGLVFTQNDDGSRSMDYTYKGEPYFIRYAPAKNEGCYSFTTQTVTNKGELMVGEFCR
;
A
#
# COMPACT_ATOMS: atom_id res chain seq x y z
N MET A 1 -29.14 12.46 92.21
CA MET A 1 -30.09 12.04 91.15
C MET A 1 -30.07 13.15 90.12
N ARG A 2 -29.08 13.10 89.23
CA ARG A 2 -29.10 12.55 87.85
C ARG A 2 -29.40 13.67 86.85
N ASP A 3 -28.28 14.24 86.40
CA ASP A 3 -28.13 15.06 85.21
C ASP A 3 -28.72 14.39 83.97
N HIS A 4 -29.41 15.18 83.15
CA HIS A 4 -29.65 14.85 81.74
C HIS A 4 -29.21 16.02 80.87
N GLN A 5 -27.96 15.94 80.42
CA GLN A 5 -27.46 16.66 79.24
C GLN A 5 -28.15 16.10 78.00
N ALA A 6 -28.81 16.96 77.24
CA ALA A 6 -29.30 16.65 75.89
C ALA A 6 -28.17 16.87 74.87
N MET A 7 -27.87 15.82 74.10
CA MET A 7 -26.88 15.82 73.02
C MET A 7 -27.36 16.62 71.79
N PRO A 8 -26.46 17.27 71.02
CA PRO A 8 -26.82 17.91 69.76
C PRO A 8 -26.94 16.87 68.63
N LEU A 9 -27.99 16.99 67.82
CA LEU A 9 -28.17 16.21 66.59
C LEU A 9 -27.14 16.65 65.54
N SER A 10 -26.20 15.75 65.23
CA SER A 10 -25.31 15.87 64.06
C SER A 10 -26.10 15.57 62.78
N ARG A 11 -26.14 16.53 61.85
CA ARG A 11 -26.69 16.33 60.50
C ARG A 11 -25.61 15.65 59.64
N PRO A 12 -25.90 14.52 58.96
CA PRO A 12 -24.93 13.92 58.05
C PRO A 12 -24.79 14.81 56.82
N ILE A 13 -23.57 15.30 56.57
CA ILE A 13 -23.19 15.91 55.30
C ILE A 13 -22.94 14.74 54.34
N ALA A 14 -23.86 14.50 53.41
CA ALA A 14 -23.63 13.57 52.32
C ALA A 14 -22.65 14.22 51.33
N LEU A 15 -21.39 13.77 51.33
CA LEU A 15 -20.48 14.03 50.21
C LEU A 15 -20.98 13.22 49.01
N VAL A 16 -21.59 13.89 48.06
CA VAL A 16 -21.84 13.33 46.72
C VAL A 16 -20.52 13.47 45.95
N ALA A 17 -19.76 12.38 45.86
CA ALA A 17 -18.64 12.30 44.94
C ALA A 17 -19.20 12.26 43.51
N PHE A 18 -19.09 13.38 42.78
CA PHE A 18 -19.30 13.40 41.34
C PHE A 18 -18.09 12.72 40.68
N SER A 19 -18.22 11.42 40.41
CA SER A 19 -17.33 10.76 39.46
C SER A 19 -17.63 11.30 38.07
N ILE A 20 -16.81 12.24 37.60
CA ILE A 20 -16.81 12.66 36.20
C ILE A 20 -16.24 11.49 35.40
N VAL A 21 -17.11 10.65 34.87
CA VAL A 21 -16.74 9.68 33.83
C VAL A 21 -16.61 10.50 32.55
N VAL A 22 -15.38 10.87 32.19
CA VAL A 22 -15.09 11.41 30.86
C VAL A 22 -15.19 10.24 29.90
N VAL A 23 -16.32 10.09 29.23
CA VAL A 23 -16.45 9.17 28.11
C VAL A 23 -15.85 9.89 26.91
N PRO A 24 -14.76 9.39 26.30
CA PRO A 24 -14.26 10.00 25.07
C PRO A 24 -15.38 9.99 24.04
N THR A 25 -15.69 11.17 23.50
CA THR A 25 -16.67 11.31 22.42
C THR A 25 -16.07 10.71 21.15
N HIS A 26 -16.89 10.06 20.32
CA HIS A 26 -16.42 9.47 19.05
C HIS A 26 -15.52 10.42 18.24
N ALA A 27 -15.82 11.71 18.16
CA ALA A 27 -14.96 12.70 17.48
C ALA A 27 -13.50 12.74 17.96
N SER A 28 -13.24 12.55 19.27
CA SER A 28 -11.88 12.55 19.85
C SER A 28 -11.09 11.31 19.45
N ALA A 29 -11.72 10.13 19.46
CA ALA A 29 -11.06 8.89 19.07
C ALA A 29 -10.69 8.87 17.58
N HIS A 30 -11.51 9.51 16.75
CA HIS A 30 -11.25 9.66 15.32
C HIS A 30 -10.12 10.65 15.04
N GLU A 31 -10.07 11.78 15.75
CA GLU A 31 -8.96 12.73 15.67
C GLU A 31 -7.63 12.08 16.10
N ASP A 32 -7.65 11.27 17.16
CA ASP A 32 -6.48 10.52 17.62
C ASP A 32 -5.97 9.51 16.57
N GLN A 33 -6.86 8.72 15.94
CA GLN A 33 -6.51 7.76 14.89
C GLN A 33 -5.98 8.44 13.62
N CYS A 34 -6.62 9.53 13.19
CA CYS A 34 -6.14 10.34 12.07
C CYS A 34 -4.71 10.85 12.33
N ASN A 35 -4.45 11.35 13.55
CA ASN A 35 -3.12 11.83 13.93
C ASN A 35 -2.08 10.70 13.90
N VAL A 36 -2.45 9.47 14.22
CA VAL A 36 -1.54 8.31 14.11
C VAL A 36 -1.20 8.02 12.64
N VAL A 37 -2.17 8.06 11.73
CA VAL A 37 -1.91 7.89 10.30
C VAL A 37 -1.01 9.00 9.76
N ALA A 38 -1.33 10.27 10.09
CA ALA A 38 -0.53 11.41 9.67
C ALA A 38 0.90 11.37 10.25
N ALA A 39 1.04 11.00 11.53
CA ALA A 39 2.34 10.82 12.17
C ALA A 39 3.15 9.68 11.53
N SER A 40 2.54 8.58 11.11
CA SER A 40 3.26 7.49 10.45
C SER A 40 3.96 7.92 9.16
N VAL A 41 3.34 8.80 8.38
CA VAL A 41 3.93 9.40 7.18
C VAL A 41 5.01 10.42 7.56
N ALA A 42 4.73 11.25 8.56
CA ALA A 42 5.63 12.32 8.98
C ALA A 42 6.92 11.79 9.61
N ASP A 43 6.81 10.85 10.55
CA ASP A 43 7.93 10.23 11.24
C ASP A 43 8.76 9.37 10.28
N ALA A 44 8.15 8.85 9.20
CA ALA A 44 8.86 8.14 8.14
C ALA A 44 9.63 9.08 7.18
N GLY A 45 9.33 10.38 7.17
CA GLY A 45 10.00 11.38 6.32
C GLY A 45 9.38 11.57 4.94
N PHE A 46 8.12 11.17 4.71
CA PHE A 46 7.47 11.21 3.38
C PHE A 46 6.45 12.34 3.20
N THR A 47 6.52 13.42 4.00
CA THR A 47 5.53 14.53 3.91
C THR A 47 5.62 15.36 2.64
N ASP A 48 6.75 15.30 1.94
CA ASP A 48 6.94 16.00 0.67
C ASP A 48 6.23 15.28 -0.49
N ASP A 49 6.04 13.96 -0.38
CA ASP A 49 5.41 13.10 -1.40
C ASP A 49 3.96 12.73 -1.07
N VAL A 50 3.61 12.71 0.23
CA VAL A 50 2.31 12.23 0.72
C VAL A 50 1.61 13.29 1.55
N THR A 51 0.40 13.65 1.14
CA THR A 51 -0.49 14.50 1.93
C THR A 51 -1.55 13.64 2.63
N VAL A 52 -1.75 13.86 3.94
CA VAL A 52 -2.83 13.21 4.70
C VAL A 52 -3.93 14.22 5.00
N THR A 53 -5.15 13.93 4.56
CA THR A 53 -6.35 14.70 4.92
C THR A 53 -7.33 13.81 5.67
N CYS A 54 -8.05 14.37 6.64
CA CYS A 54 -8.97 13.58 7.46
C CYS A 54 -10.41 14.01 7.29
N THR A 55 -11.27 13.00 7.32
CA THR A 55 -12.72 13.12 7.41
C THR A 55 -13.18 12.53 8.74
N ASP A 56 -14.48 12.56 9.00
CA ASP A 56 -15.04 11.92 10.19
C ASP A 56 -14.86 10.39 10.21
N SER A 57 -14.48 9.73 9.10
CA SER A 57 -14.39 8.26 9.05
C SER A 57 -13.10 7.71 8.46
N HIS A 58 -12.38 8.53 7.68
CA HIS A 58 -11.17 8.11 6.98
C HIS A 58 -10.04 9.13 7.10
N ALA A 59 -8.81 8.64 7.18
CA ALA A 59 -7.64 9.37 6.69
C ALA A 59 -7.46 9.06 5.20
N ILE A 60 -7.28 10.08 4.38
CA ILE A 60 -7.03 9.97 2.95
C ILE A 60 -5.57 10.33 2.71
N LEU A 61 -4.75 9.34 2.34
CA LEU A 61 -3.37 9.56 1.91
C LEU A 61 -3.36 9.80 0.40
N THR A 62 -2.91 10.97 -0.02
CA THR A 62 -2.81 11.38 -1.43
C THR A 62 -1.35 11.42 -1.87
N SER A 63 -1.05 10.76 -2.99
CA SER A 63 0.27 10.61 -3.59
C SER A 63 0.19 10.53 -5.12
N ASP A 64 1.33 10.38 -5.79
CA ASP A 64 1.40 10.14 -7.24
C ASP A 64 1.82 8.70 -7.61
N THR A 65 1.85 7.77 -6.64
CA THR A 65 2.32 6.37 -6.79
C THR A 65 3.77 6.20 -7.27
N TYR A 66 4.57 7.27 -7.34
CA TYR A 66 5.89 7.26 -7.98
C TYR A 66 6.99 7.57 -6.95
N PRO A 67 7.61 6.54 -6.32
CA PRO A 67 8.55 6.76 -5.23
C PRO A 67 9.96 7.12 -5.74
N ASP A 68 10.72 7.86 -4.92
CA ASP A 68 12.12 8.25 -5.19
C ASP A 68 13.11 7.16 -4.78
N HIS A 69 13.01 5.99 -5.41
CA HIS A 69 14.00 4.91 -5.28
C HIS A 69 14.17 4.17 -6.62
N ASP A 70 15.02 3.15 -6.67
CA ASP A 70 15.18 2.33 -7.87
C ASP A 70 13.84 1.72 -8.30
N LEU A 71 13.51 1.81 -9.59
CA LEU A 71 12.27 1.26 -10.16
C LEU A 71 12.61 0.28 -11.26
N MET A 72 11.89 -0.83 -11.35
CA MET A 72 11.90 -1.82 -12.45
C MET A 72 13.22 -2.53 -12.76
N THR A 73 14.37 -1.95 -12.38
CA THR A 73 15.70 -2.43 -12.70
C THR A 73 15.93 -3.80 -12.10
N GLY A 74 16.47 -4.72 -12.91
CA GLY A 74 16.72 -6.11 -12.50
C GLY A 74 15.55 -7.06 -12.69
N ILE A 75 14.35 -6.58 -13.08
CA ILE A 75 13.24 -7.45 -13.44
C ILE A 75 13.63 -8.37 -14.61
N ILE A 76 13.37 -9.68 -14.44
CA ILE A 76 13.59 -10.70 -15.48
C ILE A 76 12.28 -11.02 -16.18
N GLY A 77 11.20 -11.23 -15.42
CA GLY A 77 9.86 -11.54 -15.91
C GLY A 77 9.04 -10.29 -16.23
N THR A 78 9.57 -9.35 -17.03
CA THR A 78 8.86 -8.08 -17.29
C THR A 78 7.48 -8.29 -17.91
N ASN A 79 6.50 -7.51 -17.46
CA ASN A 79 5.17 -7.40 -18.07
C ASN A 79 5.11 -6.30 -19.16
N GLU A 80 6.25 -5.68 -19.48
CA GLU A 80 6.40 -4.56 -20.40
C GLU A 80 5.52 -3.34 -20.06
N GLN A 81 5.27 -3.09 -18.77
CA GLN A 81 4.69 -1.85 -18.25
C GLN A 81 5.78 -0.96 -17.66
N VAL A 82 5.50 0.34 -17.54
CA VAL A 82 6.43 1.31 -16.94
C VAL A 82 5.72 2.16 -15.90
N PRO A 83 6.42 2.62 -14.85
CA PRO A 83 5.80 3.46 -13.84
C PRO A 83 5.55 4.86 -14.39
N VAL A 84 4.35 5.39 -14.23
CA VAL A 84 3.94 6.74 -14.68
C VAL A 84 3.21 7.40 -13.52
N PRO A 85 3.61 8.62 -13.08
CA PRO A 85 2.98 9.30 -11.94
C PRO A 85 1.46 9.43 -12.07
N ALA A 86 0.72 8.89 -11.09
CA ALA A 86 -0.72 8.76 -11.04
C ALA A 86 -1.31 9.37 -9.77
N GLU A 87 -2.22 10.34 -9.89
CA GLU A 87 -2.97 10.79 -8.73
C GLU A 87 -3.70 9.62 -8.07
N TYR A 88 -3.40 9.40 -6.79
CA TYR A 88 -3.93 8.31 -6.00
C TYR A 88 -4.36 8.81 -4.63
N ALA A 89 -5.53 8.37 -4.18
CA ALA A 89 -6.09 8.73 -2.89
C ALA A 89 -6.52 7.45 -2.16
N ALA A 90 -5.75 7.05 -1.17
CA ALA A 90 -5.95 5.85 -0.36
C ALA A 90 -6.82 6.15 0.87
N PRO A 91 -8.05 5.61 0.95
CA PRO A 91 -8.92 5.82 2.10
C PRO A 91 -8.66 4.79 3.19
N ILE A 92 -8.15 5.23 4.35
CA ILE A 92 -7.87 4.39 5.52
C ILE A 92 -8.95 4.62 6.56
N ILE A 93 -9.70 3.56 6.91
CA ILE A 93 -10.76 3.62 7.92
C ILE A 93 -10.14 3.94 9.30
N LEU A 94 -10.66 4.96 9.99
CA LEU A 94 -10.13 5.41 11.29
C LEU A 94 -10.58 4.56 12.48
N THR A 95 -11.68 3.81 12.33
CA THR A 95 -12.22 2.96 13.40
C THR A 95 -12.46 1.56 12.83
N PRO A 96 -11.39 0.77 12.66
CA PRO A 96 -11.50 -0.54 12.03
C PRO A 96 -12.32 -1.50 12.90
N THR A 97 -13.15 -2.31 12.26
CA THR A 97 -13.87 -3.42 12.92
C THR A 97 -13.37 -4.71 12.32
N LEU A 98 -12.83 -5.60 13.16
CA LEU A 98 -12.38 -6.91 12.71
C LEU A 98 -13.58 -7.74 12.25
N GLY A 99 -13.56 -8.16 10.99
CA GLY A 99 -14.54 -9.05 10.39
C GLY A 99 -14.24 -10.52 10.61
N THR A 100 -15.09 -11.38 10.04
CA THR A 100 -14.95 -12.84 10.11
C THR A 100 -14.67 -13.50 8.76
N THR A 101 -14.69 -12.72 7.68
CA THR A 101 -14.53 -13.20 6.31
C THR A 101 -13.47 -12.35 5.62
N PRO A 102 -12.43 -12.96 5.02
CA PRO A 102 -11.41 -12.21 4.31
C PRO A 102 -11.97 -11.59 3.03
N LEU A 103 -11.58 -10.36 2.74
CA LEU A 103 -11.92 -9.66 1.50
C LEU A 103 -10.72 -9.64 0.55
N THR A 104 -10.91 -10.11 -0.67
CA THR A 104 -9.89 -10.15 -1.72
C THR A 104 -10.28 -9.26 -2.88
N ARG A 105 -9.29 -8.80 -3.65
CA ARG A 105 -9.48 -7.96 -4.84
C ARG A 105 -8.24 -8.02 -5.71
N ASP A 106 -8.42 -8.06 -7.03
CA ASP A 106 -7.34 -7.84 -8.01
C ASP A 106 -7.02 -6.34 -8.17
N ALA A 107 -6.50 -5.73 -7.10
CA ALA A 107 -6.03 -4.34 -6.98
C ALA A 107 -5.42 -4.11 -5.58
N ALA A 108 -5.02 -2.88 -5.28
CA ALA A 108 -4.50 -2.50 -3.98
C ALA A 108 -5.40 -2.98 -2.81
N LEU A 109 -4.74 -3.46 -1.76
CA LEU A 109 -5.33 -3.77 -0.46
C LEU A 109 -4.93 -2.72 0.59
N GLY A 110 -3.89 -1.93 0.31
CA GLY A 110 -3.44 -0.85 1.18
C GLY A 110 -2.50 0.11 0.47
N VAL A 111 -1.83 0.93 1.28
CA VAL A 111 -0.85 1.92 0.84
C VAL A 111 0.33 1.96 1.81
N ALA A 112 1.55 2.06 1.28
CA ALA A 112 2.76 2.30 2.06
C ALA A 112 2.81 3.75 2.55
N VAL A 113 3.62 4.04 3.58
CA VAL A 113 3.76 5.41 4.12
C VAL A 113 4.38 6.42 3.14
N ASN A 114 5.07 5.95 2.09
CA ASN A 114 5.51 6.78 0.95
C ASN A 114 4.43 6.94 -0.14
N GLY A 115 3.20 6.49 0.12
CA GLY A 115 2.07 6.67 -0.79
C GLY A 115 1.99 5.66 -1.94
N VAL A 116 2.88 4.67 -1.99
CA VAL A 116 2.86 3.62 -3.01
C VAL A 116 1.81 2.55 -2.66
N PRO A 117 0.93 2.14 -3.59
CA PRO A 117 -0.04 1.09 -3.33
C PRO A 117 0.60 -0.25 -2.96
N ILE A 118 -0.09 -1.02 -2.12
CA ILE A 118 0.30 -2.37 -1.72
C ILE A 118 -0.74 -3.35 -2.25
N TYR A 119 -0.29 -4.31 -3.06
CA TYR A 119 -1.10 -5.34 -3.69
C TYR A 119 -0.84 -6.69 -3.02
N ASP A 120 -1.70 -7.68 -3.30
CA ASP A 120 -1.39 -9.06 -2.95
C ASP A 120 -0.18 -9.58 -3.75
N TYR A 121 0.39 -10.73 -3.38
CA TYR A 121 1.62 -11.23 -4.01
C TYR A 121 1.48 -11.64 -5.49
N THR A 122 0.26 -11.70 -6.03
CA THR A 122 -0.02 -12.19 -7.39
C THR A 122 0.06 -11.08 -8.44
N GLY A 123 0.49 -11.43 -9.66
CA GLY A 123 0.61 -10.49 -10.79
C GLY A 123 -0.70 -10.24 -11.56
N GLY A 124 -1.83 -10.64 -10.97
CA GLY A 124 -3.17 -10.47 -11.53
C GLY A 124 -3.98 -11.76 -11.61
N GLY A 125 -5.30 -11.58 -11.67
CA GLY A 125 -6.28 -12.64 -11.48
C GLY A 125 -6.80 -12.62 -10.04
N GLU A 126 -8.06 -12.24 -9.88
CA GLU A 126 -8.70 -12.16 -8.57
C GLU A 126 -8.67 -13.52 -7.86
N MET A 127 -8.06 -13.54 -6.68
CA MET A 127 -8.15 -14.69 -5.77
C MET A 127 -9.53 -14.73 -5.14
N SER A 128 -10.22 -15.87 -5.21
CA SER A 128 -11.38 -16.12 -4.37
C SER A 128 -10.95 -16.41 -2.93
N GLU A 129 -11.90 -16.34 -1.98
CA GLU A 129 -11.65 -16.76 -0.59
C GLU A 129 -11.10 -18.20 -0.50
N ALA A 130 -11.53 -19.08 -1.40
CA ALA A 130 -11.05 -20.46 -1.44
C ALA A 130 -9.60 -20.57 -1.91
N ASP A 131 -9.16 -19.65 -2.77
CA ASP A 131 -7.79 -19.63 -3.30
C ASP A 131 -6.78 -19.21 -2.23
N LEU A 132 -7.18 -18.43 -1.23
CA LEU A 132 -6.33 -17.99 -0.11
C LEU A 132 -5.70 -19.17 0.67
N ALA A 133 -6.36 -20.33 0.69
CA ALA A 133 -5.84 -21.54 1.33
C ALA A 133 -4.68 -22.20 0.55
N HIS A 134 -4.38 -21.71 -0.66
CA HIS A 134 -3.44 -22.32 -1.59
C HIS A 134 -2.52 -21.28 -2.23
N HIS A 135 -1.21 -21.47 -2.08
CA HIS A 135 -0.24 -20.60 -2.73
C HIS A 135 -0.28 -20.74 -4.26
N GLN A 136 -0.48 -19.61 -4.95
CA GLN A 136 -0.62 -19.52 -6.39
C GLN A 136 0.76 -19.29 -7.06
N ALA A 137 1.66 -20.26 -6.95
CA ALA A 137 3.06 -20.15 -7.38
C ALA A 137 3.28 -19.66 -8.84
N GLN A 138 2.34 -19.95 -9.75
CA GLN A 138 2.43 -19.51 -11.15
C GLN A 138 2.02 -18.04 -11.37
N HIS A 139 1.37 -17.45 -10.38
CA HIS A 139 0.92 -16.06 -10.37
C HIS A 139 1.76 -15.19 -9.41
N ASP A 140 2.55 -15.81 -8.53
CA ASP A 140 3.42 -15.12 -7.58
C ASP A 140 4.47 -14.27 -8.33
N THR A 141 4.40 -12.95 -8.13
CA THR A 141 5.26 -11.97 -8.80
C THR A 141 6.73 -12.13 -8.46
N LEU A 142 7.06 -12.54 -7.24
CA LEU A 142 8.43 -12.81 -6.83
C LEU A 142 8.95 -14.08 -7.52
N GLN A 143 8.18 -15.17 -7.50
CA GLN A 143 8.60 -16.44 -8.12
C GLN A 143 8.66 -16.37 -9.64
N THR A 144 7.83 -15.52 -10.25
CA THR A 144 7.85 -15.26 -11.69
C THR A 144 8.84 -14.13 -12.07
N ASN A 145 9.64 -13.64 -11.12
CA ASN A 145 10.69 -12.64 -11.30
C ASN A 145 10.20 -11.31 -11.89
N GLN A 146 9.00 -10.89 -11.51
CA GLN A 146 8.36 -9.65 -11.98
C GLN A 146 8.68 -8.45 -11.10
N LEU A 147 9.38 -8.63 -9.98
CA LEU A 147 9.68 -7.56 -9.03
C LEU A 147 11.10 -7.05 -9.20
N ASP A 148 11.27 -5.76 -8.99
CA ASP A 148 12.59 -5.16 -8.85
C ASP A 148 13.17 -5.40 -7.45
N VAL A 149 14.36 -4.84 -7.20
CA VAL A 149 15.08 -4.96 -5.93
C VAL A 149 14.35 -4.32 -4.74
N CYS A 150 13.38 -3.44 -5.00
CA CYS A 150 12.62 -2.72 -3.98
C CYS A 150 11.31 -3.44 -3.61
N GLY A 151 11.00 -4.57 -4.26
CA GLY A 151 9.83 -5.41 -3.93
C GLY A 151 8.57 -5.04 -4.71
N GLY A 152 8.69 -4.21 -5.75
CA GLY A 152 7.56 -3.73 -6.54
C GLY A 152 7.76 -3.81 -8.04
N HIS A 153 6.73 -3.42 -8.78
CA HIS A 153 6.79 -3.19 -10.23
C HIS A 153 5.69 -2.24 -10.70
N ALA A 154 5.70 -1.90 -11.99
CA ALA A 154 4.60 -1.23 -12.65
C ALA A 154 3.57 -2.24 -13.18
N GLY A 155 2.28 -2.02 -12.88
CA GLY A 155 1.19 -2.87 -13.38
C GLY A 155 0.42 -2.26 -14.54
N ARG A 156 -0.79 -2.77 -14.80
CA ARG A 156 -1.64 -2.33 -15.93
C ARG A 156 -2.09 -0.88 -15.87
N GLY A 157 -2.12 -0.29 -14.68
CA GLY A 157 -2.40 1.12 -14.50
C GLY A 157 -1.23 2.00 -14.90
N ASP A 158 -0.07 1.43 -15.26
CA ASP A 158 1.22 2.10 -15.31
C ASP A 158 1.55 2.79 -13.97
N ASP A 159 1.05 2.24 -12.85
CA ASP A 159 1.38 2.63 -11.47
C ASP A 159 2.42 1.69 -10.90
N TYR A 160 3.39 2.23 -10.16
CA TYR A 160 4.29 1.40 -9.38
C TYR A 160 3.61 0.96 -8.09
N HIS A 161 3.76 -0.30 -7.71
CA HIS A 161 3.21 -0.84 -6.46
C HIS A 161 4.04 -2.00 -5.92
N TYR A 162 3.92 -2.24 -4.61
CA TYR A 162 4.61 -3.34 -3.93
C TYR A 162 3.75 -4.61 -3.90
N HIS A 163 4.41 -5.74 -4.17
CA HIS A 163 3.87 -7.08 -3.95
C HIS A 163 4.65 -7.84 -2.85
N ALA A 164 5.87 -7.40 -2.57
CA ALA A 164 6.74 -7.92 -1.53
C ALA A 164 7.32 -6.78 -0.70
N LYS A 165 7.94 -7.11 0.44
CA LYS A 165 8.47 -6.13 1.40
C LYS A 165 9.10 -4.92 0.69
N PRO A 166 8.62 -3.68 0.97
CA PRO A 166 9.15 -2.45 0.37
C PRO A 166 10.57 -2.09 0.83
N VAL A 167 11.58 -2.86 0.45
CA VAL A 167 12.93 -2.79 1.02
C VAL A 167 13.52 -1.38 0.90
N CYS A 168 13.49 -0.79 -0.28
CA CYS A 168 14.07 0.53 -0.53
C CYS A 168 13.34 1.65 0.22
N MET A 169 12.00 1.59 0.29
CA MET A 169 11.21 2.56 1.07
C MET A 169 11.56 2.48 2.55
N ILE A 170 11.64 1.26 3.11
CA ILE A 170 11.99 1.06 4.53
C ILE A 170 13.41 1.55 4.81
N GLU A 171 14.36 1.35 3.89
CA GLU A 171 15.72 1.87 4.01
C GLU A 171 15.80 3.41 4.00
N GLN A 172 14.82 4.08 3.39
CA GLN A 172 14.70 5.54 3.34
C GLN A 172 13.97 6.14 4.55
N MET A 173 13.18 5.35 5.29
CA MET A 173 12.41 5.84 6.43
C MET A 173 13.31 6.44 7.52
N GLU A 174 13.02 7.66 7.96
CA GLU A 174 13.76 8.32 9.04
C GLU A 174 13.60 7.60 10.40
N ASN A 175 12.45 6.97 10.62
CA ASN A 175 12.12 6.23 11.84
C ASN A 175 12.23 4.70 11.68
N ALA A 176 12.96 4.20 10.67
CA ALA A 176 13.08 2.76 10.39
C ALA A 176 13.41 1.94 11.65
N ALA A 177 12.42 1.17 12.12
CA ALA A 177 12.49 0.33 13.31
C ALA A 177 11.34 -0.70 13.30
N ASP A 178 11.41 -1.72 14.15
CA ASP A 178 10.38 -2.76 14.22
C ASP A 178 8.99 -2.21 14.61
N ALA A 179 8.96 -1.12 15.39
CA ALA A 179 7.74 -0.42 15.77
C ALA A 179 7.20 0.56 14.71
N ALA A 180 7.92 0.77 13.61
CA ALA A 180 7.49 1.71 12.58
C ALA A 180 6.37 1.09 11.73
N ILE A 181 5.28 1.84 11.58
CA ILE A 181 4.23 1.49 10.62
C ILE A 181 4.77 1.79 9.23
N ILE A 182 4.81 0.77 8.37
CA ILE A 182 5.32 0.89 7.00
C ILE A 182 4.20 1.14 5.98
N GLY A 183 2.95 0.99 6.40
CA GLY A 183 1.77 1.21 5.57
C GLY A 183 0.47 0.94 6.32
N TRP A 184 -0.64 1.13 5.62
CA TRP A 184 -1.99 0.94 6.13
C TRP A 184 -2.83 0.15 5.13
N ALA A 185 -3.53 -0.86 5.60
CA ALA A 185 -4.53 -1.56 4.82
C ALA A 185 -5.83 -0.73 4.75
N PHE A 186 -6.62 -0.90 3.68
CA PHE A 186 -7.85 -0.13 3.49
C PHE A 186 -8.95 -0.42 4.52
N ASP A 187 -8.84 -1.53 5.25
CA ASP A 187 -9.71 -1.84 6.37
C ASP A 187 -9.34 -1.08 7.66
N GLY A 188 -8.25 -0.30 7.64
CA GLY A 188 -7.82 0.58 8.74
C GLY A 188 -6.74 -0.02 9.63
N PHE A 189 -6.34 -1.27 9.43
CA PHE A 189 -5.27 -1.87 10.23
C PHE A 189 -3.87 -1.50 9.72
N PRO A 190 -2.89 -1.26 10.62
CA PRO A 190 -1.53 -0.94 10.23
C PRO A 190 -0.79 -2.16 9.68
N ILE A 191 0.21 -1.87 8.84
CA ILE A 191 1.15 -2.85 8.30
C ILE A 191 2.53 -2.54 8.91
N TYR A 192 3.16 -3.55 9.52
CA TYR A 192 4.50 -3.48 10.10
C TYR A 192 5.51 -4.32 9.30
N GLY A 193 6.79 -4.21 9.65
CA GLY A 193 7.85 -5.07 9.11
C GLY A 193 7.79 -6.53 9.61
N ASP A 194 8.89 -7.27 9.45
CA ASP A 194 8.96 -8.72 9.73
C ASP A 194 8.92 -9.10 11.22
N ALA A 195 9.08 -8.13 12.12
CA ALA A 195 9.11 -8.30 13.56
C ALA A 195 7.89 -7.67 14.23
N ASN A 196 7.62 -8.08 15.47
CA ASN A 196 6.65 -7.39 16.31
C ASN A 196 7.16 -5.98 16.66
N PRO A 197 6.25 -5.03 16.99
CA PRO A 197 6.65 -3.67 17.38
C PRO A 197 7.61 -3.59 18.58
N ASP A 198 7.68 -4.62 19.42
CA ASP A 198 8.62 -4.72 20.55
C ASP A 198 10.01 -5.29 20.15
N GLY A 199 10.21 -5.58 18.87
CA GLY A 199 11.43 -6.16 18.29
C GLY A 199 11.53 -7.68 18.42
N THR A 200 10.52 -8.35 18.96
CA THR A 200 10.51 -9.83 19.00
C THR A 200 10.22 -10.41 17.62
N ALA A 201 10.89 -11.53 17.31
CA ALA A 201 10.66 -12.24 16.06
C ALA A 201 9.27 -12.90 16.04
N ILE A 202 8.62 -12.87 14.88
CA ILE A 202 7.35 -13.56 14.64
C ILE A 202 7.66 -15.02 14.29
N ALA A 203 7.12 -15.96 15.06
CA ALA A 203 7.34 -17.38 14.82
C ALA A 203 6.56 -17.85 13.57
N GLU A 204 7.12 -18.82 12.86
CA GLU A 204 6.46 -19.45 11.70
C GLU A 204 5.06 -19.96 12.07
N GLY A 205 4.07 -19.65 11.23
CA GLY A 205 2.67 -20.03 11.46
C GLY A 205 1.90 -19.17 12.47
N THR A 206 2.50 -18.06 12.97
CA THR A 206 1.79 -17.10 13.84
C THR A 206 0.84 -16.21 13.04
N LEU A 207 1.29 -15.73 11.88
CA LEU A 207 0.47 -14.89 11.00
C LEU A 207 -0.63 -15.75 10.36
N ASP A 208 -1.82 -15.18 10.27
CA ASP A 208 -2.96 -15.83 9.65
C ASP A 208 -2.86 -15.82 8.11
N VAL A 209 -3.92 -16.28 7.45
CA VAL A 209 -3.97 -16.36 5.99
C VAL A 209 -3.82 -14.99 5.32
N CYS A 210 -4.20 -13.88 5.95
CA CYS A 210 -4.02 -12.55 5.38
C CYS A 210 -2.68 -11.91 5.75
N ASN A 211 -1.79 -12.66 6.41
CA ASN A 211 -0.47 -12.23 6.90
C ASN A 211 -0.53 -11.25 8.07
N GLY A 212 -1.55 -11.36 8.92
CA GLY A 212 -1.68 -10.55 10.11
C GLY A 212 -1.90 -11.35 11.39
N GLN A 213 -2.02 -10.62 12.50
CA GLN A 213 -2.18 -11.17 13.85
C GLN A 213 -2.89 -10.15 14.77
N PRO A 214 -3.43 -10.58 15.93
CA PRO A 214 -4.02 -9.65 16.89
C PRO A 214 -3.06 -8.56 17.37
N ASP A 215 -3.61 -7.37 17.62
CA ASP A 215 -2.88 -6.21 18.10
C ASP A 215 -3.58 -5.60 19.34
N GLU A 216 -2.81 -5.14 20.33
CA GLU A 216 -3.39 -4.60 21.57
C GLU A 216 -3.94 -3.17 21.42
N VAL A 217 -3.44 -2.41 20.45
CA VAL A 217 -3.78 -1.00 20.21
C VAL A 217 -4.87 -0.89 19.13
N PHE A 218 -4.67 -1.58 18.00
CA PHE A 218 -5.54 -1.52 16.83
C PHE A 218 -6.52 -2.69 16.77
N GLY A 219 -6.37 -3.70 17.63
CA GLY A 219 -7.16 -4.94 17.60
C GLY A 219 -6.59 -5.99 16.64
N TYR A 220 -6.02 -5.58 15.52
CA TYR A 220 -5.36 -6.43 14.53
C TYR A 220 -4.27 -5.64 13.78
N ARG A 221 -3.26 -6.31 13.24
CA ARG A 221 -2.20 -5.72 12.41
C ARG A 221 -1.70 -6.71 11.35
N TYR A 222 -1.25 -6.18 10.23
CA TYR A 222 -0.56 -6.92 9.18
C TYR A 222 0.96 -6.81 9.34
N HIS A 223 1.69 -7.72 8.72
CA HIS A 223 3.15 -7.72 8.73
C HIS A 223 3.72 -8.03 7.36
N THR A 224 4.93 -7.59 7.08
CA THR A 224 5.73 -8.22 6.04
C THR A 224 6.24 -9.58 6.51
N SER A 225 6.59 -10.45 5.56
CA SER A 225 7.20 -11.74 5.88
C SER A 225 8.11 -12.23 4.74
N PRO A 226 9.11 -13.09 5.03
CA PRO A 226 10.02 -13.61 4.00
C PRO A 226 9.37 -14.65 3.07
N SER A 227 8.14 -15.11 3.38
CA SER A 227 7.39 -16.10 2.62
C SER A 227 6.06 -15.51 2.16
N SER A 228 5.46 -16.10 1.11
CA SER A 228 4.12 -15.71 0.67
C SER A 228 3.15 -15.64 1.86
N PRO A 229 2.32 -14.58 1.94
CA PRO A 229 2.06 -13.59 0.90
C PRO A 229 2.94 -12.32 0.95
N TYR A 230 4.05 -12.34 1.68
CA TYR A 230 5.07 -11.28 1.79
C TYR A 230 4.65 -9.95 2.44
N ILE A 231 3.41 -9.48 2.24
CA ILE A 231 2.83 -8.31 2.92
C ILE A 231 1.39 -8.59 3.36
N VAL A 232 0.45 -8.62 2.42
CA VAL A 232 -0.98 -8.79 2.67
C VAL A 232 -1.59 -9.48 1.46
N GLN A 233 -2.52 -10.41 1.64
CA GLN A 233 -3.27 -11.02 0.51
C GLN A 233 -4.79 -10.88 0.63
N CYS A 234 -5.29 -10.38 1.76
CA CYS A 234 -6.69 -10.10 1.99
C CYS A 234 -6.88 -9.12 3.15
N LEU A 235 -8.04 -8.47 3.18
CA LEU A 235 -8.46 -7.62 4.29
C LEU A 235 -9.30 -8.42 5.29
N MET A 236 -9.07 -8.22 6.58
CA MET A 236 -9.76 -8.91 7.67
C MET A 236 -10.77 -7.99 8.34
N GLY A 237 -10.65 -6.67 8.19
CA GLY A 237 -11.63 -5.71 8.69
C GLY A 237 -12.79 -5.49 7.73
N GLU A 238 -13.88 -4.95 8.28
CA GLU A 238 -15.05 -4.54 7.51
C GLU A 238 -14.74 -3.34 6.63
N VAL A 239 -15.06 -3.43 5.34
CA VAL A 239 -14.94 -2.32 4.38
C VAL A 239 -16.31 -2.08 3.72
N PRO A 240 -17.11 -1.11 4.22
CA PRO A 240 -18.49 -0.90 3.76
C PRO A 240 -18.64 -0.64 2.25
N ASP A 241 -17.70 0.12 1.66
CA ASP A 241 -17.71 0.51 0.25
C ASP A 241 -16.58 -0.20 -0.54
N PHE A 242 -16.40 -1.50 -0.31
CA PHE A 242 -15.27 -2.27 -0.86
C PHE A 242 -15.11 -2.17 -2.38
N ASP A 243 -16.21 -2.19 -3.14
CA ASP A 243 -16.19 -2.08 -4.61
C ASP A 243 -15.80 -0.68 -5.12
N ALA A 244 -15.87 0.34 -4.24
CA ALA A 244 -15.52 1.73 -4.57
C ALA A 244 -14.07 2.08 -4.22
N LEU A 245 -13.30 1.13 -3.68
CA LEU A 245 -11.89 1.35 -3.36
C LEU A 245 -11.07 1.72 -4.61
N PRO A 246 -10.04 2.57 -4.44
CA PRO A 246 -9.36 3.22 -5.56
C PRO A 246 -8.60 2.22 -6.43
N ARG A 247 -8.58 2.50 -7.73
CA ARG A 247 -7.76 1.82 -8.74
C ARG A 247 -7.08 2.87 -9.62
N VAL A 248 -5.82 2.68 -9.95
CA VAL A 248 -5.17 3.51 -10.97
C VAL A 248 -5.68 3.08 -12.35
N ARG A 249 -6.20 4.06 -13.11
CA ARG A 249 -6.69 3.79 -14.47
C ARG A 249 -5.52 3.69 -15.44
N PRO A 250 -5.53 2.71 -16.36
CA PRO A 250 -4.55 2.65 -17.45
C PRO A 250 -4.53 3.93 -18.27
N LEU A 251 -3.37 4.22 -18.86
CA LEU A 251 -3.23 5.31 -19.81
C LEU A 251 -4.14 5.10 -21.04
N SER A 252 -4.63 6.21 -21.58
CA SER A 252 -5.46 6.23 -22.80
C SER A 252 -4.74 6.97 -23.92
N ALA A 253 -4.84 6.48 -25.15
CA ALA A 253 -4.26 7.18 -26.30
C ALA A 253 -4.98 8.52 -26.49
N ALA A 254 -4.24 9.61 -26.74
CA ALA A 254 -4.81 10.93 -26.97
C ALA A 254 -5.78 10.98 -28.17
N THR A 255 -5.60 10.07 -29.14
CA THR A 255 -6.48 9.90 -30.31
C THR A 255 -7.72 9.03 -30.03
N GLY A 256 -7.90 8.53 -28.81
CA GLY A 256 -8.90 7.53 -28.44
C GLY A 256 -8.39 6.10 -28.65
N GLY A 257 -8.73 5.21 -27.71
CA GLY A 257 -8.28 3.81 -27.64
C GLY A 257 -7.38 3.53 -26.43
N GLY A 258 -7.34 2.28 -25.97
CA GLY A 258 -6.47 1.84 -24.88
C GLY A 258 -5.13 1.32 -25.39
N THR A 259 -4.11 1.28 -24.53
CA THR A 259 -2.88 0.53 -24.77
C THR A 259 -3.20 -0.98 -24.80
N GLN A 260 -2.57 -1.74 -25.69
CA GLN A 260 -2.66 -3.19 -25.59
C GLN A 260 -1.88 -3.64 -24.36
N PRO A 261 -2.43 -4.53 -23.52
CA PRO A 261 -1.67 -5.10 -22.42
C PRO A 261 -0.39 -5.74 -22.94
N GLY A 262 0.72 -5.46 -22.25
CA GLY A 262 1.98 -6.17 -22.47
C GLY A 262 1.79 -7.68 -22.37
N ARG A 263 2.53 -8.41 -23.19
CA ARG A 263 2.67 -9.86 -23.14
C ARG A 263 4.05 -10.17 -22.60
N PRO A 264 4.15 -10.72 -21.38
CA PRO A 264 5.45 -11.03 -20.78
C PRO A 264 6.34 -11.86 -21.73
N PRO A 265 7.60 -11.45 -21.98
CA PRO A 265 8.54 -12.21 -22.78
C PRO A 265 8.79 -13.60 -22.18
N GLN A 266 8.46 -14.66 -22.92
CA GLN A 266 8.63 -16.03 -22.45
C GLN A 266 10.11 -16.35 -22.18
N GLY A 267 10.40 -16.82 -20.97
CA GLY A 267 11.77 -17.12 -20.51
C GLY A 267 12.50 -15.93 -19.91
N GLY A 268 11.85 -14.76 -19.84
CA GLY A 268 12.40 -13.54 -19.25
C GLY A 268 13.32 -12.76 -20.19
N VAL A 269 13.75 -11.60 -19.71
CA VAL A 269 14.66 -10.67 -20.39
C VAL A 269 16.00 -10.57 -19.67
N GLU A 270 16.98 -9.98 -20.33
CA GLU A 270 18.33 -9.79 -19.80
C GLU A 270 18.64 -8.29 -19.64
N GLY A 271 19.25 -7.93 -18.52
CA GLY A 271 19.80 -6.59 -18.30
C GLY A 271 18.77 -5.47 -18.36
N LEU A 272 17.55 -5.70 -17.84
CA LEU A 272 16.54 -4.66 -17.77
C LEU A 272 16.97 -3.55 -16.82
N VAL A 273 17.07 -2.33 -17.36
CA VAL A 273 17.42 -1.13 -16.62
C VAL A 273 16.36 -0.06 -16.87
N PHE A 274 15.93 0.58 -15.80
CA PHE A 274 15.11 1.78 -15.86
C PHE A 274 15.96 3.01 -15.55
N THR A 275 15.71 4.10 -16.27
CA THR A 275 16.42 5.38 -16.08
C THR A 275 15.42 6.52 -16.12
N GLN A 276 15.69 7.53 -15.30
CA GLN A 276 14.99 8.80 -15.27
C GLN A 276 16.01 9.93 -15.42
N ASN A 277 15.68 10.92 -16.24
CA ASN A 277 16.51 12.09 -16.47
C ASN A 277 15.86 13.35 -15.87
N ASP A 278 16.67 14.38 -15.61
CA ASP A 278 16.24 15.66 -15.03
C ASP A 278 15.17 16.40 -15.86
N ASP A 279 15.08 16.11 -17.17
CA ASP A 279 14.06 16.67 -18.06
C ASP A 279 12.71 15.92 -17.99
N GLY A 280 12.60 14.93 -17.10
CA GLY A 280 11.43 14.08 -16.93
C GLY A 280 11.33 12.94 -17.94
N SER A 281 12.26 12.82 -18.90
CA SER A 281 12.30 11.68 -19.80
C SER A 281 12.76 10.43 -19.06
N ARG A 282 12.17 9.29 -19.44
CA ARG A 282 12.37 8.00 -18.80
C ARG A 282 12.52 6.90 -19.84
N SER A 283 13.29 5.88 -19.50
CA SER A 283 13.56 4.74 -20.38
C SER A 283 13.64 3.45 -19.59
N MET A 284 12.95 2.42 -20.07
CA MET A 284 13.17 1.03 -19.68
C MET A 284 13.79 0.30 -20.87
N ASP A 285 15.04 -0.13 -20.77
CA ASP A 285 15.78 -0.81 -21.83
C ASP A 285 16.12 -2.24 -21.38
N TYR A 286 16.02 -3.23 -22.27
CA TYR A 286 16.38 -4.62 -21.99
C TYR A 286 16.77 -5.38 -23.27
N THR A 287 17.36 -6.57 -23.10
CA THR A 287 17.66 -7.50 -24.20
C THR A 287 16.77 -8.73 -24.10
N TYR A 288 16.26 -9.21 -25.24
CA TYR A 288 15.53 -10.47 -25.32
C TYR A 288 16.01 -11.26 -26.54
N LYS A 289 16.49 -12.49 -26.31
CA LYS A 289 17.04 -13.37 -27.36
C LYS A 289 18.13 -12.71 -28.22
N GLY A 290 18.97 -11.89 -27.60
CA GLY A 290 20.08 -11.19 -28.24
C GLY A 290 19.72 -9.89 -28.96
N GLU A 291 18.43 -9.51 -29.00
CA GLU A 291 17.97 -8.26 -29.61
C GLU A 291 17.59 -7.21 -28.55
N PRO A 292 17.89 -5.92 -28.78
CA PRO A 292 17.55 -4.85 -27.85
C PRO A 292 16.09 -4.40 -28.01
N TYR A 293 15.47 -4.04 -26.89
CA TYR A 293 14.10 -3.53 -26.80
C TYR A 293 14.03 -2.39 -25.77
N PHE A 294 13.02 -1.53 -25.88
CA PHE A 294 12.83 -0.41 -24.98
C PHE A 294 11.39 0.11 -24.89
N ILE A 295 11.09 0.79 -23.79
CA ILE A 295 9.94 1.67 -23.60
C ILE A 295 10.46 3.02 -23.15
N ARG A 296 10.28 4.06 -23.97
CA ARG A 296 10.72 5.43 -23.67
C ARG A 296 9.54 6.37 -23.65
N TYR A 297 9.54 7.29 -22.71
CA TYR A 297 8.50 8.30 -22.61
C TYR A 297 9.01 9.58 -21.95
N ALA A 298 8.38 10.69 -22.28
CA ALA A 298 8.66 11.99 -21.68
C ALA A 298 7.35 12.78 -21.55
N PRO A 299 7.26 13.74 -20.62
CA PRO A 299 6.12 14.65 -20.53
C PRO A 299 5.80 15.28 -21.89
N ALA A 300 4.52 15.21 -22.28
CA ALA A 300 4.02 15.85 -23.49
C ALA A 300 3.64 17.31 -23.20
N LYS A 301 3.14 18.01 -24.23
CA LYS A 301 2.69 19.40 -24.08
C LYS A 301 1.46 19.53 -23.18
N ASN A 302 0.58 18.54 -23.21
CA ASN A 302 -0.63 18.51 -22.40
C ASN A 302 -0.29 17.93 -21.03
N GLU A 303 -0.78 18.57 -19.97
CA GLU A 303 -0.63 18.09 -18.60
C GLU A 303 -1.24 16.69 -18.45
N GLY A 304 -0.55 15.81 -17.70
CA GLY A 304 -0.96 14.41 -17.54
C GLY A 304 -0.77 13.52 -18.78
N CYS A 305 -0.21 14.05 -19.87
CA CYS A 305 0.11 13.30 -21.09
C CYS A 305 1.60 13.07 -21.26
N TYR A 306 1.96 11.96 -21.90
CA TYR A 306 3.33 11.54 -22.15
C TYR A 306 3.48 11.08 -23.60
N SER A 307 4.58 11.48 -24.24
CA SER A 307 4.96 11.02 -25.58
C SER A 307 5.79 9.76 -25.46
N PHE A 308 5.25 8.63 -25.90
CA PHE A 308 5.89 7.32 -25.88
C PHE A 308 6.55 6.99 -27.22
N THR A 309 7.70 6.34 -27.15
CA THR A 309 8.33 5.61 -28.25
C THR A 309 8.75 4.24 -27.72
N THR A 310 8.22 3.17 -28.29
CA THR A 310 8.43 1.81 -27.76
C THR A 310 8.80 0.84 -28.87
N GLN A 311 9.66 -0.11 -28.53
CA GLN A 311 10.00 -1.26 -29.34
C GLN A 311 10.08 -2.44 -28.38
N THR A 312 9.06 -3.30 -28.35
CA THR A 312 8.90 -4.31 -27.31
C THR A 312 8.64 -5.71 -27.90
N VAL A 313 8.66 -6.76 -27.09
CA VAL A 313 8.28 -8.09 -27.55
C VAL A 313 6.78 -8.14 -27.84
N THR A 314 5.96 -7.45 -27.06
CA THR A 314 4.50 -7.36 -27.27
C THR A 314 4.16 -6.85 -28.67
N ASN A 315 4.86 -5.82 -29.14
CA ASN A 315 4.65 -5.24 -30.46
C ASN A 315 5.48 -5.92 -31.56
N LYS A 316 6.03 -7.12 -31.30
CA LYS A 316 6.87 -7.90 -32.23
C LYS A 316 8.12 -7.16 -32.71
N GLY A 317 8.63 -6.23 -31.90
CA GLY A 317 9.79 -5.39 -32.23
C GLY A 317 9.48 -4.29 -33.25
N GLU A 318 8.21 -4.00 -33.53
CA GLU A 318 7.82 -2.85 -34.34
C GLU A 318 7.98 -1.56 -33.53
N LEU A 319 8.47 -0.49 -34.18
CA LEU A 319 8.56 0.81 -33.53
C LEU A 319 7.17 1.44 -33.43
N MET A 320 6.72 1.70 -32.21
CA MET A 320 5.45 2.33 -31.91
C MET A 320 5.68 3.71 -31.31
N VAL A 321 4.91 4.70 -31.76
CA VAL A 321 4.94 6.08 -31.23
C VAL A 321 3.52 6.52 -30.94
N GLY A 322 3.30 7.18 -29.81
CA GLY A 322 1.98 7.69 -29.44
C GLY A 322 2.03 8.65 -28.25
N GLU A 323 1.01 9.48 -28.12
CA GLU A 323 0.78 10.28 -26.92
C GLU A 323 -0.30 9.58 -26.09
N PHE A 324 -0.01 9.35 -24.81
CA PHE A 324 -0.90 8.68 -23.87
C PHE A 324 -1.11 9.55 -22.63
N CYS A 325 -2.35 9.61 -22.16
CA CYS A 325 -2.79 10.52 -21.10
C CYS A 325 -3.55 9.78 -20.01
N ARG A 326 -3.54 10.36 -18.82
CA ARG A 326 -4.32 9.91 -17.66
C ARG A 326 -5.56 10.77 -17.42
#